data_AF-A0A3M1K785-F1
#
_entry.id   AF-A0A3M1K785-F1
#
_cell.length_a   1.000
_cell.length_b   1.000
_cell.length_c   1.000
_cell.angle_alpha   90.00
_cell.angle_beta   90.00
_cell.angle_gamma   90.00
#
_symmetry.space_group_name_H-M   'P 1'
#
loop_
_entity.id
_entity.type
_entity.pdbx_description
1 polymer ?
#
loop_
_entity_poly.entity_id
_entity_poly.type
_entity_poly.pdbx_seq_one_letter_code
_entity_poly.pdbx_strand_id
1 'polypeptide(L)'
;MTKDVRKSRKLVKQVQAFFSQKKRKRLRHIRELEDLIRKLKKREKNLQRYLDKHPDGKEAEEARKTQAIVHKKREKALLELKKLKAEERQ
;
A
#
# COMPACT_ATOMS: atom_id res chain seq x y z
N MET A 1 37.73 5.84 30.32
CA MET A 1 36.76 5.15 29.43
C MET A 1 37.52 4.40 28.35
N THR A 2 37.42 3.07 28.31
CA THR A 2 38.16 2.21 27.36
C THR A 2 37.59 2.29 25.94
N LYS A 3 38.45 2.10 24.91
CA LYS A 3 38.09 2.20 23.49
C LYS A 3 36.95 1.26 23.08
N ASP A 4 36.80 0.12 23.76
CA ASP A 4 35.75 -0.88 23.52
C ASP A 4 34.34 -0.38 23.80
N VAL A 5 34.13 0.33 24.92
CA VAL A 5 32.80 0.88 25.27
C VAL A 5 32.32 1.89 24.23
N ARG A 6 33.25 2.66 23.63
CA ARG A 6 32.95 3.66 22.60
C ARG A 6 32.58 3.00 21.26
N LYS A 7 33.21 1.87 20.90
CA LYS A 7 32.86 1.06 19.71
C LYS A 7 31.48 0.42 19.86
N SER A 8 31.20 -0.21 21.01
CA SER A 8 29.91 -0.86 21.27
C SER A 8 28.75 0.13 21.22
N ARG A 9 28.92 1.34 21.78
CA ARG A 9 27.89 2.40 21.73
C ARG A 9 27.63 2.91 20.32
N LYS A 10 28.64 2.94 19.43
CA LYS A 10 28.46 3.29 18.02
C LYS A 10 27.67 2.21 17.27
N LEU A 11 27.98 0.94 17.53
CA LEU A 11 27.28 -0.20 16.91
C LEU A 11 25.78 -0.19 17.27
N VAL A 12 25.45 0.02 18.55
CA VAL A 12 24.05 0.12 19.01
C VAL A 12 23.29 1.24 18.29
N LYS A 13 23.92 2.42 18.13
CA LYS A 13 23.31 3.53 17.38
C LYS A 13 23.09 3.21 15.90
N GLN A 14 24.03 2.51 15.25
CA GLN A 14 23.88 2.10 13.86
C GLN A 14 22.74 1.11 13.68
N VAL A 15 22.64 0.12 14.56
CA VAL A 15 21.55 -0.86 14.57
C VAL A 15 20.20 -0.17 14.80
N GLN A 16 20.12 0.74 15.76
CA GLN A 16 18.90 1.53 16.02
C GLN A 16 18.51 2.39 14.81
N ALA A 17 19.47 3.04 14.16
CA ALA A 17 19.24 3.82 12.95
C ALA A 17 18.73 2.94 11.80
N PHE A 18 19.29 1.75 11.60
CA PHE A 18 18.84 0.80 10.58
C PHE A 18 17.39 0.38 10.77
N PHE A 19 17.00 -0.04 11.99
CA PHE A 19 15.61 -0.38 12.30
C PHE A 19 14.67 0.83 12.12
N SER A 20 15.11 2.03 12.49
CA SER A 20 14.34 3.26 12.27
C SER A 20 14.12 3.55 10.78
N GLN A 21 15.13 3.32 9.93
CA GLN A 21 15.00 3.49 8.48
C GLN A 21 14.07 2.46 7.87
N LYS A 22 14.18 1.18 8.28
CA LYS A 22 13.30 0.11 7.83
C LYS A 22 11.84 0.43 8.18
N LYS A 23 11.58 0.89 9.42
CA LYS A 23 10.25 1.35 9.86
C LYS A 23 9.73 2.52 9.02
N ARG A 24 10.56 3.55 8.77
CA ARG A 24 10.18 4.70 7.93
C ARG A 24 9.83 4.29 6.50
N LYS A 25 10.61 3.39 5.88
CA LYS A 25 10.31 2.86 4.53
C LYS A 25 8.97 2.13 4.51
N ARG A 26 8.71 1.28 5.50
CA ARG A 26 7.43 0.57 5.64
C ARG A 26 6.25 1.52 5.79
N LEU A 27 6.36 2.53 6.66
CA LEU A 27 5.30 3.53 6.86
C LEU A 27 5.00 4.35 5.60
N ARG A 28 6.02 4.68 4.79
CA ARG A 28 5.81 5.31 3.48
C ARG A 28 5.04 4.38 2.55
N HIS A 29 5.44 3.12 2.46
CA HIS A 29 4.75 2.14 1.62
C HIS A 29 3.29 1.94 2.04
N ILE A 30 3.01 1.88 3.35
CA ILE A 30 1.64 1.82 3.88
C ILE A 30 0.81 3.01 3.38
N ARG A 31 1.32 4.24 3.46
CA ARG A 31 0.62 5.43 2.96
C ARG A 31 0.37 5.37 1.46
N GLU A 32 1.37 4.95 0.69
CA GLU A 32 1.25 4.80 -0.77
C GLU A 32 0.16 3.78 -1.15
N LEU A 33 0.08 2.66 -0.43
CA LEU A 33 -0.97 1.66 -0.63
C LEU A 33 -2.34 2.20 -0.24
N GLU A 34 -2.46 2.93 0.87
CA GLU A 34 -3.72 3.57 1.28
C GLU A 34 -4.21 4.58 0.24
N ASP A 35 -3.30 5.40 -0.31
CA ASP A 35 -3.59 6.32 -1.40
C ASP A 35 -4.00 5.60 -2.69
N LEU A 36 -3.31 4.52 -3.04
CA LEU A 36 -3.65 3.70 -4.19
C LEU A 36 -5.05 3.09 -4.05
N ILE A 37 -5.36 2.49 -2.89
CA ILE A 37 -6.67 1.91 -2.59
C ILE A 37 -7.75 2.98 -2.69
N ARG A 38 -7.52 4.18 -2.15
CA ARG A 38 -8.45 5.31 -2.25
C ARG A 38 -8.72 5.69 -3.71
N LYS A 39 -7.68 5.80 -4.54
CA LYS A 39 -7.80 6.11 -5.97
C LYS A 39 -8.56 5.03 -6.73
N LEU A 40 -8.24 3.75 -6.48
CA LEU A 40 -8.92 2.61 -7.12
C LEU A 40 -10.39 2.54 -6.73
N LYS A 41 -10.72 2.75 -5.45
CA LYS A 41 -12.11 2.81 -4.96
C LYS A 41 -12.91 3.93 -5.64
N LYS A 42 -12.30 5.11 -5.81
CA LYS A 42 -12.94 6.23 -6.54
C LYS A 42 -13.18 5.86 -8.01
N ARG A 43 -12.21 5.20 -8.66
CA ARG A 43 -12.33 4.76 -10.06
C ARG A 43 -13.41 3.68 -10.23
N GLU A 44 -13.47 2.69 -9.35
CA GLU A 44 -14.56 1.69 -9.30
C GLU A 44 -15.93 2.36 -9.19
N LYS A 45 -16.09 3.34 -8.28
CA LYS A 45 -17.37 4.06 -8.12
C LYS A 45 -17.76 4.85 -9.37
N ASN A 46 -16.79 5.45 -10.06
CA ASN A 46 -17.05 6.18 -11.29
C ASN A 46 -17.45 5.26 -12.45
N LEU A 47 -16.80 4.10 -12.57
CA LEU A 47 -17.18 3.07 -13.55
C LEU A 47 -18.56 2.51 -13.27
N GLN A 48 -18.89 2.24 -12.00
CA GLN A 48 -20.24 1.82 -11.63
C GLN A 48 -21.28 2.88 -12.04
N ARG A 49 -21.05 4.15 -11.71
CA ARG A 49 -21.96 5.24 -12.11
C ARG A 49 -22.12 5.38 -13.62
N TYR A 50 -21.07 5.10 -14.39
CA TYR A 50 -21.14 5.09 -15.84
C TYR A 50 -22.00 3.93 -16.32
N LEU A 51 -21.78 2.72 -15.80
CA LEU A 51 -22.56 1.53 -16.12
C LEU A 51 -24.03 1.64 -15.70
N ASP A 52 -24.32 2.32 -14.60
CA ASP A 52 -25.69 2.58 -14.15
C ASP A 52 -26.46 3.46 -15.15
N LYS A 53 -25.76 4.36 -15.87
CA LYS A 53 -26.33 5.25 -16.90
C LYS A 53 -26.32 4.63 -18.30
N HIS A 54 -25.31 3.82 -18.58
CA HIS A 54 -25.04 3.18 -19.86
C HIS A 54 -24.85 1.69 -19.61
N PRO A 55 -25.95 0.94 -19.40
CA PRO A 55 -25.87 -0.48 -19.01
C PRO A 55 -25.40 -1.37 -20.16
N ASP A 56 -25.69 -0.96 -21.40
CA ASP A 56 -25.51 -1.77 -22.59
C ASP A 56 -24.64 -1.06 -23.64
N GLY A 57 -24.14 -1.86 -24.60
CA GLY A 57 -23.26 -1.39 -25.67
C GLY A 57 -21.79 -1.72 -25.43
N LYS A 58 -20.97 -1.55 -26.47
CA LYS A 58 -19.54 -1.91 -26.45
C LYS A 58 -18.76 -1.19 -25.36
N GLU A 59 -19.05 0.09 -25.13
CA GLU A 59 -18.41 0.88 -24.08
C GLU A 59 -18.77 0.36 -22.67
N ALA A 60 -19.99 -0.15 -22.48
CA ALA A 60 -20.40 -0.75 -21.21
C ALA A 60 -19.64 -2.06 -20.95
N GLU A 61 -19.43 -2.90 -21.96
CA GLU A 61 -18.60 -4.11 -21.81
C GLU A 61 -17.14 -3.77 -21.45
N GLU A 62 -16.56 -2.77 -22.09
CA GLU A 62 -15.22 -2.28 -21.77
C GLU A 62 -15.13 -1.69 -20.36
N ALA A 63 -16.15 -0.95 -19.94
CA ALA A 63 -16.26 -0.41 -18.59
C ALA A 63 -16.35 -1.54 -17.55
N ARG A 64 -17.12 -2.61 -17.79
CA ARG A 64 -17.19 -3.80 -16.92
C ARG A 64 -15.83 -4.50 -16.83
N LYS A 65 -15.14 -4.73 -17.95
CA LYS A 65 -13.78 -5.30 -17.98
C LYS A 65 -12.81 -4.43 -17.16
N THR A 66 -12.87 -3.12 -17.37
CA THR A 66 -12.04 -2.16 -16.63
C THR A 66 -12.37 -2.19 -15.13
N GLN A 67 -13.64 -2.26 -14.76
CA GLN A 67 -14.09 -2.32 -13.37
C GLN A 67 -13.55 -3.58 -12.67
N ALA A 68 -13.61 -4.74 -13.33
CA ALA A 68 -13.04 -5.98 -12.80
C ALA A 68 -11.52 -5.89 -12.58
N ILE A 69 -10.79 -5.27 -13.51
CA ILE A 69 -9.34 -5.05 -13.37
C ILE A 69 -9.04 -4.11 -12.18
N VAL A 70 -9.79 -3.01 -12.06
CA VAL A 70 -9.61 -2.05 -10.96
C VAL A 70 -9.91 -2.72 -9.61
N HIS A 71 -10.98 -3.51 -9.55
CA HIS A 71 -11.35 -4.30 -8.39
C HIS A 71 -10.23 -5.24 -7.95
N LYS A 72 -9.73 -6.07 -8.87
CA LYS A 72 -8.62 -6.99 -8.59
C LYS A 72 -7.36 -6.27 -8.11
N LYS A 73 -7.04 -5.11 -8.69
CA LYS A 73 -5.91 -4.28 -8.23
C LYS A 73 -6.14 -3.76 -6.81
N ARG A 74 -7.36 -3.33 -6.48
CA ARG A 74 -7.72 -2.83 -5.14
C ARG A 74 -7.59 -3.93 -4.09
N GLU A 75 -8.09 -5.13 -4.39
CA GLU A 75 -7.97 -6.29 -3.50
C GLU A 75 -6.52 -6.68 -3.25
N LYS A 76 -5.70 -6.72 -4.30
CA LYS A 76 -4.27 -7.00 -4.16
C LYS A 76 -3.58 -5.99 -3.23
N ALA A 77 -3.85 -4.70 -3.42
CA ALA A 77 -3.30 -3.65 -2.56
C ALA A 77 -3.79 -3.76 -1.10
N LEU A 78 -5.05 -4.16 -0.88
CA LEU A 78 -5.59 -4.42 0.46
C LEU A 78 -4.90 -5.61 1.14
N LEU A 79 -4.63 -6.69 0.42
CA LEU A 79 -3.89 -7.84 0.94
C LEU A 79 -2.46 -7.46 1.33
N GLU A 80 -1.79 -6.67 0.50
CA GLU A 80 -0.45 -6.17 0.79
C GLU A 80 -0.43 -5.24 2.01
N LEU A 81 -1.38 -4.32 2.10
CA LEU A 81 -1.55 -3.45 3.26
C LEU A 81 -1.79 -4.25 4.54
N LYS A 82 -2.62 -5.31 4.49
CA LYS A 82 -2.86 -6.22 5.62
C LYS A 82 -1.58 -6.92 6.05
N LYS A 83 -0.78 -7.43 5.11
CA LYS A 83 0.52 -8.06 5.41
C LYS A 83 1.47 -7.08 6.10
N LEU A 84 1.64 -5.88 5.57
CA LEU A 84 2.52 -4.86 6.15
C LEU A 84 2.08 -4.41 7.55
N LYS A 85 0.76 -4.31 7.80
CA LYS A 85 0.22 -3.99 9.13
C LYS A 85 0.34 -5.16 10.11
N ALA A 86 0.24 -6.41 9.64
CA ALA A 86 0.46 -7.59 10.47
C ALA A 86 1.94 -7.70 10.93
N GLU A 87 2.89 -7.39 10.04
CA GLU A 87 4.32 -7.34 10.37
C GLU A 87 4.72 -6.22 11.36
N GLU A 88 3.84 -5.28 11.70
CA GLU A 88 4.08 -4.30 12.77
C GLU A 88 3.59 -4.77 14.15
N ARG A 89 2.71 -5.77 14.19
CA ARG A 89 2.19 -6.31 15.46
C ARG A 89 3.10 -7.39 16.07
N GLN A 90 4.04 -7.92 15.27
CA GLN A 90 5.10 -8.83 15.69
C GLN A 90 6.35 -8.06 16.07
#